data_AF-X1UWV6-F1
#
_entry.id   AF-X1UWV6-F1
#
_cell.length_a   1.000
_cell.length_b   1.000
_cell.length_c   1.000
_cell.angle_alpha   90.00
_cell.angle_beta   90.00
_cell.angle_gamma   90.00
#
_symmetry.space_group_name_H-M   'P 1'
#
loop_
_entity.id
_entity.type
_entity.pdbx_description
1 polymer ?
#
loop_
_entity_poly.entity_id
_entity_poly.type
_entity_poly.pdbx_seq_one_letter_code
_entity_poly.pdbx_strand_id
1 'polypeptide(L)' 'EGEGFTIDLTWLKESQKTLKWTDDTMLTFIIGRYKVSGTSVTGALKKLAREQAEDFTNQINTRLEKQPGLFE' A
#
# COMPACT_ATOMS: atom_id res chain seq x y z
N GLU A 1 17.65 -11.24 -13.34
CA GLU A 1 17.06 -9.91 -13.11
C GLU A 1 16.13 -10.00 -11.91
N GLY A 2 16.19 -9.03 -11.00
CA GLY A 2 15.53 -9.15 -9.70
C GLY A 2 14.01 -9.23 -9.84
N GLU A 3 13.45 -10.39 -9.53
CA GLU A 3 12.04 -10.52 -9.12
C GLU A 3 11.90 -9.85 -7.74
N GLY A 4 12.06 -8.53 -7.73
CA GLY A 4 11.79 -7.68 -6.58
C GLY A 4 10.31 -7.79 -6.29
N PHE A 5 9.99 -8.11 -5.03
CA PHE A 5 8.62 -8.21 -4.52
C PHE A 5 7.74 -7.10 -5.11
N THR A 6 6.88 -7.49 -6.04
CA THR A 6 6.03 -6.55 -6.79
C THR A 6 4.66 -6.60 -6.15
N ILE A 7 4.29 -5.54 -5.44
CA ILE A 7 2.94 -5.42 -4.87
C ILE A 7 1.93 -5.48 -6.01
N ASP A 8 0.95 -6.37 -5.87
CA ASP A 8 -0.10 -6.54 -6.88
C ASP A 8 -0.96 -5.29 -6.98
N LEU A 9 -0.96 -4.67 -8.17
CA LEU A 9 -1.64 -3.41 -8.42
C LEU A 9 -3.17 -3.55 -8.43
N THR A 10 -3.69 -4.75 -8.68
CA THR A 10 -5.12 -5.02 -8.66
C THR A 10 -5.61 -5.05 -7.21
N TRP A 11 -4.97 -5.87 -6.37
CA TRP A 11 -5.21 -5.91 -4.93
C TRP A 11 -5.07 -4.52 -4.30
N LEU A 12 -4.06 -3.75 -4.73
CA LEU A 12 -3.84 -2.38 -4.25
C LEU A 12 -5.04 -1.47 -4.51
N LYS A 13 -5.58 -1.50 -5.73
CA LYS A 13 -6.75 -0.69 -6.13
C LYS A 13 -8.01 -1.11 -5.39
N GLU A 14 -8.23 -2.41 -5.23
CA GLU A 14 -9.37 -2.91 -4.45
C GLU A 14 -9.25 -2.49 -2.98
N SER A 15 -8.06 -2.63 -2.41
CA SER A 15 -7.76 -2.19 -1.04
C SER A 15 -8.00 -0.70 -0.85
N GLN A 16 -7.53 0.15 -1.77
CA GLN A 16 -7.79 1.59 -1.76
C GLN A 16 -9.28 1.89 -1.77
N LYS A 17 -10.05 1.22 -2.64
CA LYS A 17 -11.49 1.42 -2.75
C LYS A 17 -12.22 1.04 -1.46
N THR A 18 -11.87 -0.09 -0.87
CA THR A 18 -12.46 -0.57 0.39
C THR A 18 -12.13 0.36 1.56
N LEU A 19 -10.87 0.76 1.68
CA LEU A 19 -10.39 1.73 2.68
C LEU A 19 -10.91 3.16 2.42
N LYS A 20 -11.51 3.42 1.26
CA LYS A 20 -11.87 4.76 0.76
C LYS A 20 -10.66 5.71 0.74
N TRP A 21 -9.47 5.17 0.46
CA TRP A 21 -8.23 5.93 0.36
C TRP A 21 -8.02 6.42 -1.06
N THR A 22 -7.62 7.69 -1.17
CA THR A 22 -7.16 8.29 -2.44
C THR A 22 -5.69 7.93 -2.69
N ASP A 23 -5.25 8.07 -3.94
CA ASP A 23 -3.83 7.92 -4.29
C ASP A 23 -2.91 8.83 -3.47
N ASP A 24 -3.37 10.05 -3.15
CA ASP A 24 -2.64 10.99 -2.29
C ASP A 24 -2.52 10.50 -0.84
N THR A 25 -3.62 9.98 -0.27
CA THR A 25 -3.61 9.40 1.09
C THR A 25 -2.64 8.22 1.15
N MET A 26 -2.70 7.36 0.13
CA MET A 26 -1.84 6.20 0.00
C MET A 26 -0.37 6.60 -0.15
N LEU A 27 -0.09 7.58 -1.01
CA LEU A 27 1.25 8.10 -1.25
C LEU A 27 1.84 8.72 0.01
N THR A 28 1.08 9.58 0.69
CA THR A 28 1.47 10.20 1.97
C THR A 28 1.74 9.14 3.04
N PHE A 29 0.94 8.08 3.10
CA PHE A 29 1.18 6.96 4.02
C PHE A 29 2.52 6.27 3.72
N ILE A 30 2.77 5.91 2.45
CA ILE A 30 4.01 5.22 2.04
C ILE A 30 5.24 6.10 2.30
N ILE A 31 5.20 7.37 1.89
CA ILE A 31 6.30 8.34 2.10
C ILE A 31 6.51 8.57 3.60
N GLY A 32 5.43 8.78 4.36
CA GLY A 32 5.50 9.06 5.79
C GLY A 32 6.07 7.91 6.59
N ARG A 33 5.65 6.67 6.27
CA ARG A 33 6.02 5.44 6.98
C ARG A 33 7.41 4.94 6.62
N TYR A 34 7.73 4.87 5.33
CA TYR A 34 8.95 4.23 4.84
C TYR A 34 10.03 5.23 4.44
N LYS A 35 9.75 6.54 4.52
CA LYS A 35 10.68 7.62 4.16
C LYS A 35 11.23 7.52 2.73
N VAL A 36 10.44 6.92 1.84
CA VAL A 36 10.78 6.82 0.40
C VAL A 36 10.28 8.05 -0.35
N SER A 37 11.03 8.48 -1.37
CA SER A 37 10.63 9.61 -2.21
C SER A 37 9.83 9.11 -3.41
N GLY A 38 8.60 9.57 -3.62
CA GLY A 38 7.80 9.20 -4.79
C GLY A 38 6.83 10.30 -5.19
N THR A 39 6.56 10.42 -6.49
CA THR A 39 5.56 11.34 -7.06
C THR A 39 4.23 10.65 -7.35
N SER A 40 4.18 9.32 -7.19
CA SER A 40 2.99 8.49 -7.40
C SER A 40 3.10 7.23 -6.55
N VAL A 41 1.97 6.63 -6.19
CA VAL A 41 1.91 5.42 -5.35
C VAL A 41 2.82 4.33 -5.91
N THR A 42 2.67 3.98 -7.19
CA THR A 42 3.50 2.96 -7.85
C THR A 42 5.00 3.31 -7.86
N GLY A 43 5.34 4.59 -8.04
CA GLY A 43 6.72 5.06 -7.99
C GLY A 43 7.33 4.96 -6.60
N ALA A 44 6.53 5.19 -5.55
CA ALA A 44 6.94 5.01 -4.16
C ALA A 44 7.06 3.52 -3.81
N LEU A 45 6.10 2.68 -4.22
CA LEU A 45 6.13 1.23 -4.00
C LEU A 45 7.35 0.56 -4.63
N LYS A 46 7.74 0.97 -5.84
CA LYS A 46 8.95 0.46 -6.52
C LYS A 46 10.26 0.77 -5.78
N LYS A 47 10.24 1.73 -4.86
CA LYS A 47 11.41 2.08 -4.03
C LYS A 47 11.40 1.40 -2.66
N LEU A 48 10.34 0.69 -2.32
CA LEU A 48 10.29 -0.07 -1.09
C LEU A 48 11.26 -1.26 -1.18
N ALA A 49 12.00 -1.48 -0.11
CA ALA A 49 12.68 -2.74 0.09
C ALA A 49 11.64 -3.87 0.29
N ARG A 50 12.04 -5.11 0.06
CA ARG A 50 11.17 -6.28 0.22
C ARG A 50 10.46 -6.31 1.58
N GLU A 51 11.21 -6.10 2.67
CA GLU A 51 10.67 -6.04 4.03
C GLU A 51 9.62 -4.93 4.21
N GLN A 52 9.81 -3.77 3.56
CA GLN A 52 8.89 -2.64 3.64
C GLN A 52 7.63 -2.89 2.83
N ALA A 53 7.76 -3.58 1.70
CA ALA A 53 6.63 -3.96 0.87
C ALA A 53 5.78 -5.06 1.54
N GLU A 54 6.42 -5.99 2.27
CA GLU A 54 5.74 -6.97 3.11
C GLU A 54 5.02 -6.29 4.30
N ASP A 55 5.70 -5.38 5.03
CA ASP A 55 5.07 -4.58 6.10
C ASP A 55 3.90 -3.76 5.56
N PHE A 56 4.06 -3.13 4.39
CA PHE A 56 3.01 -2.34 3.76
C PHE A 56 1.78 -3.19 3.45
N THR A 57 1.98 -4.35 2.83
CA THR A 57 0.89 -5.28 2.52
C THR A 57 0.15 -5.70 3.78
N ASN A 58 0.89 -6.05 4.83
CA ASN A 58 0.32 -6.45 6.12
C ASN A 58 -0.46 -5.31 6.80
N GLN A 59 0.05 -4.09 6.74
CA GLN A 59 -0.59 -2.90 7.30
C GLN A 59 -1.91 -2.57 6.58
N ILE A 60 -1.95 -2.68 5.26
CA ILE A 60 -3.17 -2.50 4.49
C ILE A 60 -4.19 -3.59 4.84
N ASN A 61 -3.77 -4.87 4.86
CA ASN A 61 -4.65 -5.97 5.26
C ASN A 61 -5.22 -5.77 6.68
N THR A 62 -4.38 -5.41 7.64
CA THR A 62 -4.82 -5.12 9.02
C THR A 62 -5.85 -3.99 9.05
N ARG A 63 -5.74 -2.98 8.19
CA ARG A 63 -6.71 -1.88 8.09
C ARG A 63 -8.02 -2.32 7.43
N LEU A 64 -7.93 -3.16 6.41
CA LEU A 64 -9.10 -3.76 5.77
C LEU A 64 -9.89 -4.60 6.77
N GLU A 65 -9.21 -5.43 7.57
CA GLU A 65 -9.82 -6.24 8.63
C GLU A 65 -10.44 -5.37 9.75
N LYS A 66 -9.83 -4.23 10.05
CA LYS A 66 -10.28 -3.31 11.10
C LYS A 66 -11.39 -2.34 10.67
N GLN A 67 -11.83 -2.34 9.41
CA GLN A 67 -12.99 -1.52 9.03
C GLN A 67 -14.29 -2.19 9.55
N PRO A 68 -14.96 -1.63 10.58
CA PRO A 68 -16.29 -2.10 10.96
C PRO A 68 -17.25 -1.76 9.83
N GLY A 69 -17.95 -2.77 9.29
CA GLY A 69 -18.96 -2.59 8.24
C GLY A 69 -18.63 -3.16 6.85
N LEU A 70 -17.58 -4.00 6.70
CA LEU A 70 -17.41 -4.79 5.46
C LEU A 70 -18.17 -6.14 5.50
N PHE A 71 -18.71 -6.52 6.66
CA PHE A 71 -19.49 -7.75 6.87
C PHE A 71 -20.70 -7.56 7.80
N GLU A 72 -21.36 -6.40 7.77
CA GLU A 72 -22.67 -6.21 8.42
C GLU A 72 -23.75 -5.80 7.42
#